data_AF-A0A3M1UFP7-F1
#
_entry.id   AF-A0A3M1UFP7-F1
#
_cell.length_a   1.000
_cell.length_b   1.000
_cell.length_c   1.000
_cell.angle_alpha   90.00
_cell.angle_beta   90.00
_cell.angle_gamma   90.00
#
_symmetry.space_group_name_H-M   'P 1'
#
loop_
_entity.id
_entity.type
_entity.pdbx_description
1 polymer ?
#
loop_
_entity_poly.entity_id
_entity_poly.type
_entity_poly.pdbx_seq_one_letter_code
_entity_poly.pdbx_strand_id
1 'polypeptide(L)'
;MGELCHQADFSAADECYFVLYTQPNLFNMKKYLLTSLAALAILLSLAVTHELPAPVQTHEMPGDSLTENWDKHIAAIKADIEGREALPADSVFANLSIEVLKHMPAGRLLNVMKFGFSRSLGVTCEHCHNPSDWSADEKVEKSITRDMFRLVGTINGELLPEIEGLKSRKAVVNCTTCHRGQKKPALNLE
;
A
#
# COMPACT_ATOMS: atom_id res chain seq x y z
N MET A 1 1.86 24.70 -33.59
CA MET A 1 3.02 24.49 -34.47
C MET A 1 4.23 24.70 -33.57
N GLY A 2 4.80 23.66 -32.95
CA GLY A 2 5.87 22.78 -33.52
C GLY A 2 7.17 23.61 -33.61
N GLU A 3 8.33 23.32 -33.02
CA GLU A 3 9.12 22.09 -32.76
C GLU A 3 10.06 22.37 -31.55
N LEU A 4 10.41 21.45 -30.64
CA LEU A 4 11.16 20.18 -30.70
C LEU A 4 12.69 20.30 -30.90
N CYS A 5 13.39 19.58 -30.01
CA CYS A 5 14.83 19.45 -29.78
C CYS A 5 15.65 18.94 -30.98
N HIS A 6 16.95 19.28 -31.01
CA HIS A 6 17.97 18.28 -31.38
C HIS A 6 19.39 18.55 -30.83
N GLN A 7 20.08 17.44 -30.57
CA GLN A 7 21.41 17.22 -29.99
C GLN A 7 22.55 17.54 -30.97
N ALA A 8 23.78 17.77 -30.46
CA ALA A 8 25.01 17.09 -30.92
C ALA A 8 26.25 17.52 -30.11
N ASP A 9 27.10 16.53 -29.85
CA ASP A 9 28.36 16.54 -29.10
C ASP A 9 29.47 17.45 -29.65
N PHE A 10 30.37 17.91 -28.78
CA PHE A 10 31.73 18.31 -29.18
C PHE A 10 32.77 17.84 -28.15
N SER A 11 33.75 17.11 -28.66
CA SER A 11 34.86 16.50 -27.95
C SER A 11 36.00 17.49 -27.67
N ALA A 12 36.64 17.30 -26.51
CA ALA A 12 38.05 17.49 -26.19
C ALA A 12 38.89 18.54 -26.96
N ALA A 13 39.34 19.58 -26.24
CA ALA A 13 40.76 19.99 -26.14
C ALA A 13 40.87 21.18 -25.18
N ASP A 14 41.65 21.03 -24.10
CA ASP A 14 42.74 21.96 -23.74
C ASP A 14 43.29 21.60 -22.36
N GLU A 15 44.43 20.91 -22.40
CA GLU A 15 45.35 20.66 -21.30
C GLU A 15 46.00 21.98 -20.87
N CYS A 16 46.17 22.20 -19.57
CA CYS A 16 47.33 22.90 -19.03
C CYS A 16 47.51 22.54 -17.55
N TYR A 17 48.21 21.41 -17.35
CA TYR A 17 48.81 21.02 -16.08
C TYR A 17 50.19 21.69 -16.02
N PHE A 18 50.42 22.61 -15.08
CA PHE A 18 51.79 22.89 -14.62
C PHE A 18 51.82 23.17 -13.12
N VAL A 19 52.59 22.31 -12.47
CA VAL A 19 52.88 22.22 -11.05
C VAL A 19 53.94 23.26 -10.70
N LEU A 20 53.67 24.12 -9.73
CA LEU A 20 54.72 24.72 -8.90
C LEU A 20 54.31 24.62 -7.43
N TYR A 21 54.92 23.65 -6.76
CA TYR A 21 54.93 23.46 -5.31
C TYR A 21 55.61 24.66 -4.64
N THR A 22 54.88 25.38 -3.79
CA THR A 22 55.46 26.14 -2.68
C THR A 22 54.90 25.59 -1.38
N GLN A 23 55.76 24.93 -0.60
CA GLN A 23 55.46 24.38 0.72
C GLN A 23 55.34 25.52 1.75
N PRO A 24 54.27 25.61 2.57
CA PRO A 24 54.31 26.34 3.83
C PRO A 24 54.32 25.38 5.02
N ASN A 25 55.51 25.31 5.63
CA ASN A 25 55.80 25.30 7.08
C ASN A 25 54.82 24.58 8.04
N LEU A 26 55.32 23.42 8.52
CA LEU A 26 54.81 22.54 9.60
C LEU A 26 54.66 23.16 11.00
N PHE A 27 54.71 24.49 11.17
CA PHE A 27 54.86 25.10 12.51
C PHE A 27 53.57 25.60 13.18
N ASN A 28 52.40 25.50 12.51
CA ASN A 28 51.14 26.06 13.06
C ASN A 28 49.98 25.04 13.20
N MET A 29 50.22 23.74 13.02
CA MET A 29 49.15 22.73 13.06
C MET A 29 48.70 22.35 14.49
N LYS A 30 49.50 22.66 15.52
CA LYS A 30 49.18 22.30 16.92
C LYS A 30 48.10 23.20 17.55
N LYS A 31 47.88 24.42 17.05
CA LYS A 31 46.84 25.32 17.59
C LYS A 31 45.45 25.04 17.01
N TYR A 32 45.37 24.61 15.75
CA TYR A 32 44.09 24.29 15.10
C TYR A 32 43.56 22.89 15.44
N LEU A 33 44.43 21.97 15.84
CA LEU A 33 44.00 20.63 16.28
C LEU A 33 43.27 20.67 17.64
N LEU A 34 43.55 21.66 18.48
CA LEU A 34 42.95 21.78 19.82
C LEU A 34 41.64 22.58 19.82
N THR A 35 41.40 23.47 18.86
CA THR A 35 40.14 24.24 18.77
C THR A 35 39.09 23.58 17.87
N SER A 36 39.45 22.60 17.04
CA SER A 36 38.52 21.86 16.18
C SER A 36 37.70 20.78 16.92
N LEU A 37 38.16 20.29 18.08
CA LEU A 37 37.47 19.25 18.84
C LEU A 37 36.24 19.77 19.61
N ALA A 38 36.20 21.07 19.93
CA ALA A 38 35.07 21.66 20.66
C ALA A 38 33.86 21.95 19.75
N ALA A 39 34.07 22.28 18.47
CA ALA A 39 32.97 22.62 17.55
C ALA A 39 32.28 21.37 16.94
N LEU A 40 32.99 20.25 16.77
CA LEU A 40 32.41 19.01 16.24
C LEU A 40 31.57 18.27 17.30
N ALA A 41 31.90 18.43 18.58
CA ALA A 41 31.12 17.87 19.68
C ALA A 41 29.73 18.52 19.83
N ILE A 42 29.60 19.80 19.47
CA ILE A 42 28.34 20.55 19.63
C ILE A 42 27.36 20.26 18.47
N LEU A 43 27.86 19.98 17.25
CA LEU A 43 27.02 19.56 16.12
C LEU A 43 26.58 18.09 16.20
N LEU A 44 27.33 17.23 16.91
CA LEU A 44 26.89 15.85 17.19
C LEU A 44 25.77 15.78 18.23
N SER A 45 25.63 16.80 19.09
CA SER A 45 24.59 16.84 20.14
C SER A 45 23.23 17.38 19.70
N LEU A 46 23.10 17.95 18.48
CA LEU A 46 21.82 18.47 17.97
C LEU A 46 21.09 17.52 17.00
N ALA A 47 21.66 16.36 16.70
CA ALA A 47 21.07 15.38 15.77
C ALA A 47 20.19 14.30 16.44
N VAL A 48 19.93 14.37 17.75
CA VAL A 48 19.22 13.29 18.47
C VAL A 48 18.21 13.84 19.47
N THR A 49 17.14 14.49 19.00
CA THR A 49 15.85 14.52 19.73
C THR A 49 14.62 14.53 18.82
N HIS A 50 14.76 14.38 17.49
CA HIS A 50 13.61 13.92 16.72
C HIS A 50 13.49 12.42 16.94
N GLU A 51 12.78 12.06 18.00
CA GLU A 51 12.20 10.72 18.12
C GLU A 51 11.50 10.44 16.79
N LEU A 52 11.99 9.44 16.07
CA LEU A 52 11.19 8.81 15.01
C LEU A 52 9.84 8.54 15.66
N PRO A 53 8.71 8.93 15.03
CA PRO A 53 7.40 8.58 15.57
C PRO A 53 7.46 7.09 15.84
N ALA A 54 7.14 6.70 17.08
CA ALA A 54 7.16 5.31 17.49
C ALA A 54 6.54 4.49 16.36
N PRO A 55 7.13 3.34 15.97
CA PRO A 55 6.49 2.48 14.99
C PRO A 55 5.06 2.35 15.46
N VAL A 56 4.10 2.78 14.60
CA VAL A 56 2.68 2.69 14.93
C VAL A 56 2.53 1.28 15.44
N GLN A 57 2.27 1.15 16.73
CA GLN A 57 2.04 -0.15 17.30
C GLN A 57 0.76 -0.58 16.62
N THR A 58 0.91 -1.40 15.58
CA THR A 58 -0.13 -2.34 15.24
C THR A 58 -0.30 -3.07 16.55
N HIS A 59 -1.35 -2.72 17.28
CA HIS A 59 -1.77 -3.53 18.38
C HIS A 59 -2.06 -4.89 17.75
N GLU A 60 -1.04 -5.76 17.75
CA GLU A 60 -1.19 -7.18 17.54
C GLU A 60 -2.02 -7.63 18.73
N MET A 61 -3.33 -7.48 18.54
CA MET A 61 -4.33 -8.15 19.35
C MET A 61 -3.97 -9.64 19.22
N PRO A 62 -3.76 -10.39 20.31
CA PRO A 62 -3.86 -11.85 20.22
C PRO A 62 -5.18 -12.12 19.49
N GLY A 63 -5.10 -12.81 18.35
CA GLY A 63 -6.10 -12.75 17.28
C GLY A 63 -7.51 -12.60 17.83
N ASP A 64 -8.14 -11.46 17.57
CA ASP A 64 -9.56 -11.37 17.87
C ASP A 64 -10.29 -12.51 17.13
N SER A 65 -11.41 -12.98 17.67
CA SER A 65 -12.14 -14.12 17.10
C SER A 65 -12.41 -13.99 15.59
N LEU A 66 -12.44 -12.75 15.07
CA LEU A 66 -12.54 -12.46 13.64
C LEU A 66 -11.26 -12.83 12.88
N THR A 67 -10.10 -12.42 13.37
CA THR A 67 -8.80 -12.77 12.76
C THR A 67 -8.61 -14.28 12.72
N GLU A 68 -8.92 -14.99 13.81
CA GLU A 68 -8.87 -16.46 13.85
C GLU A 68 -9.83 -17.09 12.82
N ASN A 69 -11.07 -16.58 12.72
CA ASN A 69 -12.04 -17.03 11.72
C ASN A 69 -11.51 -16.87 10.29
N TRP A 70 -10.98 -15.69 9.96
CA TRP A 70 -10.46 -15.42 8.62
C TRP A 70 -9.26 -16.32 8.30
N ASP A 71 -8.32 -16.46 9.24
CA ASP A 71 -7.12 -17.26 9.04
C ASP A 71 -7.46 -18.75 8.85
N LYS A 72 -8.39 -19.27 9.64
CA LYS A 72 -8.89 -20.64 9.49
C LYS A 72 -9.44 -20.90 8.09
N HIS A 73 -10.36 -20.07 7.60
CA HIS A 73 -10.98 -20.28 6.28
C HIS A 73 -10.00 -20.05 5.14
N ILE A 74 -9.15 -19.04 5.24
CA ILE A 74 -8.14 -18.76 4.22
C ILE A 74 -7.12 -19.90 4.14
N ALA A 75 -6.68 -20.46 5.28
CA ALA A 75 -5.78 -21.59 5.29
C ALA A 75 -6.41 -22.84 4.65
N ALA A 76 -7.68 -23.15 4.98
CA ALA A 76 -8.41 -24.26 4.39
C ALA A 76 -8.54 -24.12 2.86
N ILE A 77 -9.02 -22.96 2.39
CA ILE A 77 -9.19 -22.74 0.95
C ILE A 77 -7.84 -22.73 0.22
N LYS A 78 -6.78 -22.20 0.85
CA LYS A 78 -5.42 -22.26 0.27
C LYS A 78 -4.95 -23.69 0.05
N ALA A 79 -5.18 -24.58 1.01
CA ALA A 79 -4.86 -26.00 0.85
C ALA A 79 -5.66 -26.62 -0.30
N ASP A 80 -6.94 -26.28 -0.45
CA ASP A 80 -7.79 -26.81 -1.53
C ASP A 80 -7.36 -26.34 -2.94
N ILE A 81 -6.65 -25.21 -3.03
CA ILE A 81 -6.16 -24.63 -4.29
C ILE A 81 -4.65 -24.79 -4.50
N GLU A 82 -3.98 -25.64 -3.72
CA GLU A 82 -2.53 -25.85 -3.81
C GLU A 82 -2.09 -26.12 -5.26
N GLY A 83 -1.12 -25.34 -5.73
CA GLY A 83 -0.60 -25.42 -7.11
C GLY A 83 -1.46 -24.73 -8.17
N ARG A 84 -2.60 -24.13 -7.78
CA ARG A 84 -3.54 -23.40 -8.66
C ARG A 84 -3.67 -21.92 -8.31
N GLU A 85 -2.88 -21.41 -7.37
CA GLU A 85 -2.99 -20.05 -6.83
C GLU A 85 -2.74 -18.96 -7.87
N ALA A 86 -1.90 -19.26 -8.87
CA ALA A 86 -1.55 -18.36 -9.96
C ALA A 86 -2.58 -18.38 -11.11
N LEU A 87 -3.45 -19.38 -11.16
CA LEU A 87 -4.46 -19.47 -12.21
C LEU A 87 -5.51 -18.36 -12.04
N PRO A 88 -6.18 -17.94 -13.14
CA PRO A 88 -7.32 -17.04 -13.07
C PRO A 88 -8.38 -17.57 -12.10
N ALA A 89 -8.92 -16.70 -11.26
CA ALA A 89 -9.81 -17.10 -10.18
C ALA A 89 -11.09 -17.80 -10.68
N ASP A 90 -11.61 -17.43 -11.86
CA ASP A 90 -12.78 -18.08 -12.48
C ASP A 90 -12.51 -19.52 -12.96
N SER A 91 -11.25 -19.90 -13.17
CA SER A 91 -10.85 -21.29 -13.44
C SER A 91 -10.75 -22.15 -12.18
N VAL A 92 -10.71 -21.52 -11.00
CA VAL A 92 -10.50 -22.18 -9.70
C VAL A 92 -11.77 -22.17 -8.85
N PHE A 93 -12.54 -21.08 -8.89
CA PHE A 93 -13.72 -20.85 -8.07
C PHE A 93 -14.96 -20.63 -8.93
N ALA A 94 -16.06 -21.26 -8.54
CA ALA A 94 -17.35 -21.10 -9.20
C ALA A 94 -18.08 -19.81 -8.76
N ASN A 95 -19.01 -19.35 -9.60
CA ASN A 95 -19.95 -18.27 -9.31
C ASN A 95 -19.30 -16.91 -8.92
N LEU A 96 -18.18 -16.58 -9.56
CA LEU A 96 -17.62 -15.24 -9.54
C LEU A 96 -18.38 -14.36 -10.53
N SER A 97 -19.16 -13.40 -10.04
CA SER A 97 -20.00 -12.52 -10.86
C SER A 97 -19.40 -11.14 -11.10
N ILE A 98 -18.30 -10.80 -10.42
CA ILE A 98 -17.62 -9.51 -10.53
C ILE A 98 -16.46 -9.68 -11.50
N GLU A 99 -16.52 -9.03 -12.67
CA GLU A 99 -15.54 -9.23 -13.76
C GLU A 99 -14.09 -9.04 -13.33
N VAL A 100 -13.77 -7.98 -12.57
CA VAL A 100 -12.40 -7.75 -12.10
C VAL A 100 -11.89 -8.85 -11.16
N LEU A 101 -12.79 -9.56 -10.47
CA LEU A 101 -12.41 -10.67 -9.59
C LEU A 101 -12.19 -11.98 -10.34
N LYS A 102 -12.75 -12.15 -11.54
CA LYS A 102 -12.59 -13.38 -12.34
C LYS A 102 -11.16 -13.58 -12.84
N HIS A 103 -10.54 -12.50 -13.31
CA HIS A 103 -9.26 -12.57 -14.04
C HIS A 103 -8.02 -12.40 -13.15
N MET A 104 -8.19 -12.15 -11.85
CA MET A 104 -7.05 -12.07 -10.94
C MET A 104 -6.58 -13.48 -10.53
N PRO A 105 -5.34 -13.64 -10.05
CA PRO A 105 -4.87 -14.90 -9.50
C PRO A 105 -5.76 -15.40 -8.35
N ALA A 106 -6.08 -16.69 -8.33
CA ALA A 106 -6.91 -17.31 -7.29
C ALA A 106 -6.39 -17.03 -5.86
N GLY A 107 -5.08 -17.08 -5.64
CA GLY A 107 -4.47 -16.75 -4.36
C GLY A 107 -4.65 -15.27 -3.97
N ARG A 108 -4.71 -14.36 -4.96
CA ARG A 108 -4.98 -12.94 -4.73
C ARG A 108 -6.43 -12.69 -4.35
N LEU A 109 -7.37 -13.44 -4.92
CA LEU A 109 -8.80 -13.34 -4.57
C LEU A 109 -9.02 -13.54 -3.06
N LEU A 110 -8.32 -14.50 -2.46
CA LEU A 110 -8.40 -14.76 -1.01
C LEU A 110 -8.02 -13.54 -0.16
N ASN A 111 -7.01 -12.77 -0.58
CA ASN A 111 -6.64 -11.54 0.11
C ASN A 111 -7.71 -10.45 -0.05
N VAL A 112 -8.37 -10.37 -1.22
CA VAL A 112 -9.50 -9.46 -1.42
C VAL A 112 -10.66 -9.83 -0.50
N MET A 113 -10.97 -11.13 -0.36
CA MET A 113 -12.02 -11.59 0.55
C MET A 113 -11.70 -11.23 2.01
N LYS A 114 -10.49 -11.57 2.49
CA LYS A 114 -10.08 -11.28 3.87
C LYS A 114 -9.97 -9.78 4.17
N PHE A 115 -9.16 -9.06 3.40
CA PHE A 115 -8.78 -7.68 3.72
C PHE A 115 -9.67 -6.64 3.06
N GLY A 116 -10.15 -6.91 1.85
CA GLY A 116 -11.02 -6.00 1.10
C GLY A 116 -12.45 -6.01 1.63
N PHE A 117 -12.98 -7.19 1.97
CA PHE A 117 -14.35 -7.34 2.47
C PHE A 117 -14.40 -7.57 3.98
N SER A 118 -14.03 -8.76 4.47
CA SER A 118 -14.30 -9.17 5.85
C SER A 118 -13.73 -8.20 6.88
N ARG A 119 -12.47 -7.79 6.73
CA ARG A 119 -11.84 -6.81 7.62
C ARG A 119 -12.45 -5.42 7.50
N SER A 120 -12.74 -4.96 6.29
CA SER A 120 -13.33 -3.63 6.06
C SER A 120 -14.71 -3.48 6.72
N LEU A 121 -15.49 -4.57 6.77
CA LEU A 121 -16.82 -4.61 7.37
C LEU A 121 -16.81 -5.07 8.84
N GLY A 122 -15.71 -5.63 9.35
CA GLY A 122 -15.62 -6.17 10.71
C GLY A 122 -16.50 -7.40 10.92
N VAL A 123 -16.52 -8.31 9.94
CA VAL A 123 -17.41 -9.49 9.93
C VAL A 123 -16.65 -10.77 9.63
N THR A 124 -17.19 -11.91 10.05
CA THR A 124 -16.64 -13.24 9.70
C THR A 124 -16.90 -13.60 8.23
N CYS A 125 -16.23 -14.62 7.71
CA CYS A 125 -16.46 -15.13 6.36
C CYS A 125 -17.91 -15.63 6.17
N GLU A 126 -18.47 -16.26 7.21
CA GLU A 126 -19.84 -16.77 7.23
C GLU A 126 -20.89 -15.68 7.18
N HIS A 127 -20.53 -14.42 7.40
CA HIS A 127 -21.51 -13.35 7.29
C HIS A 127 -22.10 -13.30 5.88
N CYS A 128 -21.27 -13.47 4.85
CA CYS A 128 -21.70 -13.43 3.46
C CYS A 128 -21.70 -14.81 2.79
N HIS A 129 -20.96 -15.79 3.31
CA HIS A 129 -20.83 -17.11 2.68
C HIS A 129 -21.40 -18.25 3.51
N ASN A 130 -21.68 -19.37 2.84
CA ASN A 130 -21.88 -20.68 3.44
C ASN A 130 -20.52 -21.42 3.42
N PRO A 131 -19.91 -21.78 4.56
CA PRO A 131 -18.62 -22.49 4.57
C PRO A 131 -18.62 -23.86 3.90
N SER A 132 -19.80 -24.49 3.79
CA SER A 132 -19.96 -25.76 3.09
C SER A 132 -20.02 -25.60 1.57
N ASP A 133 -20.34 -24.39 1.09
CA ASP A 133 -20.35 -24.04 -0.34
C ASP A 133 -20.12 -22.52 -0.51
N TRP A 134 -18.88 -22.14 -0.79
CA TRP A 134 -18.48 -20.75 -1.02
C TRP A 134 -19.17 -20.11 -2.24
N SER A 135 -19.60 -20.94 -3.20
CA SER A 135 -20.23 -20.51 -4.44
C SER A 135 -21.72 -20.20 -4.26
N ALA A 136 -22.37 -20.75 -3.23
CA ALA A 136 -23.79 -20.57 -2.96
C ALA A 136 -24.21 -19.09 -2.81
N ASP A 137 -25.38 -18.75 -3.35
CA ASP A 137 -26.00 -17.41 -3.26
C ASP A 137 -27.18 -17.39 -2.27
N GLU A 138 -27.07 -18.18 -1.20
CA GLU A 138 -28.12 -18.32 -0.18
C GLU A 138 -28.25 -17.09 0.74
N LYS A 139 -27.17 -16.33 0.89
CA LYS A 139 -27.10 -15.19 1.81
C LYS A 139 -27.24 -13.87 1.06
N VAL A 140 -28.24 -13.08 1.46
CA VAL A 140 -28.53 -11.77 0.85
C VAL A 140 -27.33 -10.82 0.91
N GLU A 141 -26.49 -10.94 1.94
CA GLU A 141 -25.30 -10.11 2.13
C GLU A 141 -24.26 -10.29 1.01
N LYS A 142 -24.18 -11.48 0.39
CA LYS A 142 -23.34 -11.70 -0.78
C LYS A 142 -23.83 -10.91 -2.00
N SER A 143 -25.14 -10.87 -2.22
CA SER A 143 -25.73 -10.06 -3.29
C SER A 143 -25.51 -8.57 -3.04
N ILE A 144 -25.79 -8.09 -1.82
CA ILE A 144 -25.54 -6.70 -1.43
C ILE A 144 -24.06 -6.33 -1.64
N THR A 145 -23.14 -7.22 -1.28
CA THR A 145 -21.70 -7.00 -1.48
C THR A 145 -21.34 -6.86 -2.96
N ARG A 146 -21.97 -7.65 -3.86
CA ARG A 146 -21.77 -7.51 -5.31
C ARG A 146 -22.23 -6.15 -5.82
N ASP A 147 -23.36 -5.63 -5.32
CA ASP A 147 -23.84 -4.29 -5.68
C ASP A 147 -22.95 -3.19 -5.12
N MET A 148 -22.50 -3.31 -3.87
CA MET A 148 -21.55 -2.37 -3.26
C MET A 148 -20.21 -2.35 -4.00
N PHE A 149 -19.75 -3.50 -4.53
CA PHE A 149 -18.54 -3.54 -5.33
C PHE A 149 -18.71 -2.78 -6.65
N ARG A 150 -19.87 -2.89 -7.32
CA ARG A 150 -20.18 -2.09 -8.51
C ARG A 150 -20.19 -0.59 -8.19
N LEU A 151 -20.81 -0.21 -7.08
CA LEU A 151 -20.82 1.18 -6.60
C LEU A 151 -19.39 1.73 -6.43
N VAL A 152 -18.51 0.99 -5.75
CA VAL A 152 -17.11 1.39 -5.56
C VAL A 152 -16.38 1.48 -6.91
N GLY A 153 -16.67 0.57 -7.85
CA GLY A 153 -16.16 0.63 -9.22
C GLY A 153 -16.54 1.92 -9.94
N THR A 154 -17.82 2.30 -9.90
CA THR A 154 -18.33 3.56 -10.47
C THR A 154 -17.70 4.78 -9.78
N ILE A 155 -17.63 4.80 -8.44
CA ILE A 155 -17.01 5.92 -7.72
C ILE A 155 -15.56 6.11 -8.20
N ASN A 156 -14.77 5.05 -8.21
CA ASN A 156 -13.34 5.14 -8.53
C ASN A 156 -13.06 5.36 -10.02
N GLY A 157 -13.84 4.73 -10.91
CA GLY A 157 -13.60 4.75 -12.35
C GLY A 157 -14.25 5.92 -13.06
N GLU A 158 -15.36 6.44 -12.54
CA GLU A 158 -16.19 7.42 -13.23
C GLU A 158 -16.34 8.72 -12.43
N LEU A 159 -16.67 8.65 -11.13
CA LEU A 159 -17.01 9.86 -10.38
C LEU A 159 -15.79 10.65 -9.88
N LEU A 160 -14.79 9.97 -9.28
CA LEU A 160 -13.60 10.64 -8.77
C LEU A 160 -12.78 11.37 -9.86
N PRO A 161 -12.59 10.81 -11.08
CA PRO A 161 -11.86 11.50 -12.14
C PRO A 161 -12.50 12.81 -12.61
N GLU A 162 -13.83 12.92 -12.51
CA GLU A 162 -14.60 14.10 -12.94
C GLU A 162 -14.55 15.26 -11.94
N ILE A 163 -14.07 15.05 -10.71
CA ILE A 163 -13.95 16.11 -9.72
C ILE A 163 -12.74 17.02 -10.04
N GLU A 164 -13.03 18.24 -10.50
CA GLU A 164 -12.01 19.25 -10.74
C GLU A 164 -11.19 19.56 -9.48
N GLY A 165 -9.87 19.72 -9.64
CA GLY A 165 -8.95 19.92 -8.51
C GLY A 165 -8.61 18.66 -7.69
N LEU A 166 -9.31 17.53 -7.88
CA LEU A 166 -8.96 16.26 -7.25
C LEU A 166 -7.86 15.49 -8.01
N LYS A 167 -7.68 15.80 -9.31
CA LYS A 167 -6.80 15.09 -10.27
C LYS A 167 -5.32 14.96 -9.85
N SER A 168 -4.82 15.79 -8.94
CA SER A 168 -3.44 15.69 -8.42
C SER A 168 -3.25 14.59 -7.38
N ARG A 169 -4.34 14.08 -6.79
CA ARG A 169 -4.32 13.02 -5.78
C ARG A 169 -4.85 11.73 -6.41
N LYS A 170 -4.12 10.62 -6.25
CA LYS A 170 -4.61 9.26 -6.58
C LYS A 170 -5.68 8.84 -5.57
N ALA A 171 -6.78 9.58 -5.52
CA ALA A 171 -7.88 9.32 -4.61
C ALA A 171 -8.53 7.98 -4.97
N VAL A 172 -8.77 7.15 -3.95
CA VAL A 172 -9.43 5.86 -4.08
C VAL A 172 -10.37 5.71 -2.90
N VAL A 173 -11.60 5.34 -3.19
CA VAL A 173 -12.59 4.89 -2.22
C VAL A 173 -12.56 3.37 -2.16
N ASN A 174 -12.62 2.80 -0.97
CA ASN A 174 -12.82 1.38 -0.77
C ASN A 174 -13.81 1.14 0.37
N CYS A 175 -14.09 -0.13 0.67
CA CYS A 175 -15.04 -0.52 1.71
C CYS A 175 -14.71 0.14 3.06
N THR A 176 -13.43 0.23 3.43
CA THR A 176 -12.96 0.84 4.69
C THR A 176 -13.24 2.33 4.76
N THR A 177 -13.28 3.05 3.62
CA THR A 177 -13.59 4.48 3.59
C THR A 177 -14.93 4.78 4.29
N CYS A 178 -15.93 3.93 4.09
CA CYS A 178 -17.25 4.07 4.72
C CYS A 178 -17.41 3.15 5.93
N HIS A 179 -17.18 1.84 5.78
CA HIS A 179 -17.50 0.85 6.81
C HIS A 179 -16.61 0.94 8.04
N ARG A 180 -15.31 1.27 7.88
CA ARG A 180 -14.38 1.44 9.01
C ARG A 180 -14.42 0.30 10.05
N GLY A 181 -14.56 -0.94 9.59
CA GLY A 181 -14.66 -2.12 10.46
C GLY A 181 -16.04 -2.33 11.08
N GLN A 182 -17.08 -1.67 10.57
CA GLN A 182 -18.47 -1.81 11.01
C GLN A 182 -19.35 -2.30 9.87
N LYS A 183 -20.25 -3.24 10.17
CA LYS A 183 -21.22 -3.76 9.19
C LYS A 183 -22.11 -2.65 8.62
N LYS A 184 -22.40 -1.62 9.43
CA LYS A 184 -23.20 -0.45 9.05
C LYS A 184 -22.36 0.82 9.20
N PRO A 185 -22.00 1.53 8.10
CA PRO A 185 -21.11 2.71 8.11
C PRO A 185 -21.60 3.91 8.94
N ALA A 186 -22.90 4.20 8.89
CA ALA A 186 -23.56 5.26 9.66
C ALA A 186 -25.04 4.90 9.81
N LEU A 187 -25.64 5.18 10.97
CA LEU A 187 -27.06 4.91 11.24
C LEU A 187 -27.93 6.17 11.10
N ASN A 188 -27.32 7.35 11.08
CA ASN A 188 -27.96 8.64 10.93
C ASN A 188 -27.07 9.60 10.15
N LEU A 189 -27.71 10.53 9.43
CA LEU A 189 -27.10 11.72 8.84
C LEU A 189 -27.53 13.00 9.56
N GLU A 190 -28.43 12.85 10.54
CA GLU A 190 -29.01 13.88 11.40
C GLU A 190 -28.26 13.99 12.72
#